data_AF-A0AAD6I7V3-F1
#
_entry.id   AF-A0AAD6I7V3-F1
#
_cell.length_a   1.000
_cell.length_b   1.000
_cell.length_c   1.000
_cell.angle_alpha   90.00
_cell.angle_beta   90.00
_cell.angle_gamma   90.00
#
_symmetry.space_group_name_H-M   'P 1'
#
loop_
_entity.id
_entity.type
_entity.pdbx_description
1 polymer ?
#
loop_
_entity_poly.entity_id
_entity_poly.type
_entity_poly.pdbx_seq_one_letter_code
_entity_poly.pdbx_strand_id
1 'polypeptide(L)'
;MNGTADFYGYANNKQSVTIHNVRGQEDEFTLSKNGFQYITHTSAYIPILDSSKIKLDLYAEVAELLKNTITPKPSYIKVVSHTIRSSLTDLNSEYTGMPGPARAAHLDHTPVGAKKYFHEKVPHEDASRLAQMRWAIINVWRPLKAIKRDPLAVCDGSTLRPGDLLPIQMDYSSNARAKALGGEKGLTTTEGWMKGVWRCMRLLSILVPETER
;
A
#
# COMPACT_ATOMS: atom_id res chain seq x y z
N MET A 1 10.34 18.08 -17.07
CA MET A 1 9.59 18.32 -15.82
C MET A 1 10.16 17.39 -14.78
N ASN A 2 10.66 17.92 -13.65
CA ASN A 2 11.44 17.15 -12.68
C ASN A 2 10.55 16.84 -11.48
N GLY A 3 9.98 15.62 -11.44
CA GLY A 3 8.84 15.21 -10.59
C GLY A 3 8.98 15.38 -9.06
N THR A 4 10.14 15.77 -8.54
CA THR A 4 10.31 16.09 -7.11
C THR A 4 9.84 17.50 -6.76
N ALA A 5 9.94 18.47 -7.68
CA ALA A 5 9.60 19.88 -7.41
C ALA A 5 8.07 20.10 -7.38
N ASP A 6 7.34 19.48 -8.32
CA ASP A 6 5.89 19.60 -8.41
C ASP A 6 5.19 18.98 -7.19
N PHE A 7 5.72 17.89 -6.64
CA PHE A 7 5.22 17.28 -5.40
C PHE A 7 5.24 18.27 -4.21
N TYR A 8 6.34 19.00 -4.00
CA TYR A 8 6.39 20.01 -2.94
C TYR A 8 5.55 21.25 -3.25
N GLY A 9 5.31 21.56 -4.53
CA GLY A 9 4.37 22.61 -4.94
C GLY A 9 2.92 22.27 -4.57
N TYR A 10 2.44 21.07 -4.91
CA TYR A 10 1.07 20.63 -4.63
C TYR A 10 0.83 20.20 -3.18
N ALA A 11 1.86 19.70 -2.48
CA ALA A 11 1.78 19.36 -1.05
C ALA A 11 1.46 20.57 -0.14
N ASN A 12 1.50 21.79 -0.67
CA ASN A 12 1.10 23.01 0.03
C ASN A 12 -0.39 23.37 -0.13
N ASN A 13 -1.16 22.64 -0.95
CA ASN A 13 -2.60 22.82 -1.04
C ASN A 13 -3.29 22.25 0.22
N LYS A 14 -3.28 23.03 1.28
CA LYS A 14 -3.87 22.68 2.57
C LYS A 14 -5.38 22.88 2.51
N GLN A 15 -6.11 21.80 2.75
CA GLN A 15 -7.56 21.83 2.89
C GLN A 15 -7.91 21.57 4.36
N SER A 16 -8.85 22.36 4.89
CA SER A 16 -9.42 22.07 6.19
C SER A 16 -10.37 20.89 6.05
N VAL A 17 -10.15 19.85 6.85
CA VAL A 17 -10.96 18.63 6.85
C VAL A 17 -11.37 18.28 8.27
N THR A 18 -12.58 17.74 8.41
CA THR A 18 -13.06 17.21 9.69
C THR A 18 -12.53 15.78 9.84
N ILE A 19 -11.89 15.50 10.98
CA ILE A 19 -11.44 14.15 11.31
C ILE A 19 -12.45 13.51 12.26
N HIS A 20 -12.94 12.34 11.88
CA HIS A 20 -13.89 11.56 12.67
C HIS A 20 -13.18 10.44 13.42
N ASN A 21 -13.57 10.22 14.67
CA ASN A 21 -13.12 9.08 15.45
C ASN A 21 -14.03 7.89 15.15
N VAL A 22 -13.47 6.83 14.56
CA VAL A 22 -14.21 5.64 14.13
C VAL A 22 -14.54 4.65 15.25
N ARG A 23 -14.02 4.86 16.47
CA ARG A 23 -14.18 3.90 17.58
C ARG A 23 -15.65 3.66 17.91
N GLY A 24 -16.08 2.40 17.87
CA GLY A 24 -17.45 1.98 18.09
C GLY A 24 -18.32 1.96 16.83
N GLN A 25 -17.76 2.33 15.67
CA GLN A 25 -18.43 2.38 14.37
C GLN A 25 -17.65 1.62 13.29
N GLU A 26 -16.70 0.77 13.69
CA GLU A 26 -15.79 0.07 12.78
C GLU A 26 -16.54 -0.76 11.72
N ASP A 27 -17.67 -1.37 12.10
CA ASP A 27 -18.47 -2.24 11.24
C ASP A 27 -19.30 -1.46 10.18
N GLU A 28 -19.38 -0.13 10.27
CA GLU A 28 -20.06 0.71 9.28
C GLU A 28 -19.24 0.92 7.99
N PHE A 29 -17.95 0.57 8.03
CA PHE A 29 -16.99 0.81 6.95
C PHE A 29 -16.62 -0.49 6.22
N THR A 30 -16.90 -0.54 4.92
CA THR A 30 -16.60 -1.70 4.07
C THR A 30 -15.71 -1.33 2.90
N LEU A 31 -14.93 -2.29 2.41
CA LEU A 31 -14.03 -2.07 1.27
C LEU A 31 -14.78 -1.60 0.01
N SER A 32 -15.96 -2.15 -0.26
CA SER A 32 -16.75 -1.81 -1.46
C SER A 32 -17.36 -0.42 -1.39
N LYS A 33 -17.75 0.04 -0.20
CA LYS A 33 -18.37 1.35 0.01
C LYS A 33 -17.32 2.45 0.22
N ASN A 34 -16.41 2.24 1.18
CA ASN A 34 -15.52 3.30 1.69
C ASN A 34 -14.09 3.19 1.15
N GLY A 35 -13.73 2.07 0.51
CA GLY A 35 -12.36 1.79 0.10
C GLY A 35 -11.43 1.33 1.23
N PHE A 36 -11.97 1.14 2.44
CA PHE A 36 -11.26 0.55 3.58
C PHE A 36 -12.26 -0.20 4.48
N GLN A 37 -11.72 -1.09 5.32
CA GLN A 37 -12.50 -1.87 6.27
C GLN A 37 -11.65 -2.16 7.50
N TYR A 38 -12.28 -2.22 8.67
CA TYR A 38 -11.67 -2.67 9.91
C TYR A 38 -11.89 -4.16 10.09
N ILE A 39 -10.85 -4.86 10.55
CA ILE A 39 -10.90 -6.30 10.79
C ILE A 39 -10.25 -6.58 12.12
N THR A 40 -10.97 -7.27 13.00
CA THR A 40 -10.40 -7.83 14.23
C THR A 40 -9.79 -9.19 13.90
N HIS A 41 -8.47 -9.30 14.05
CA HIS A 41 -7.74 -10.53 13.75
C HIS A 41 -6.72 -10.81 14.84
N THR A 42 -6.78 -12.01 15.42
CA THR A 42 -5.74 -12.51 16.33
C THR A 42 -4.54 -12.94 15.52
N SER A 43 -3.55 -12.05 15.45
CA SER A 43 -2.33 -12.26 14.69
C SER A 43 -1.26 -12.97 15.52
N ALA A 44 -0.45 -13.83 14.89
CA ALA A 44 0.69 -14.43 15.56
C ALA A 44 1.73 -13.37 15.93
N TYR A 45 2.53 -13.66 16.96
CA TYR A 45 3.71 -12.85 17.23
C TYR A 45 4.75 -13.09 16.12
N ILE A 46 5.19 -12.01 15.47
CA ILE A 46 6.16 -12.08 14.38
C ILE A 46 7.40 -11.30 14.80
N PRO A 47 8.58 -11.96 14.86
CA PRO A 47 9.82 -11.29 15.23
C PRO A 47 10.26 -10.35 14.11
N ILE A 48 9.93 -9.06 14.25
CA ILE A 48 10.17 -8.02 13.24
C ILE A 48 11.64 -7.79 12.87
N LEU A 49 12.57 -8.34 13.66
CA LEU A 49 14.01 -8.27 13.40
C LEU A 49 14.51 -9.39 12.46
N ASP A 50 13.68 -10.40 12.21
CA ASP A 50 13.99 -11.50 11.31
C ASP A 50 13.21 -11.35 10.00
N SER A 51 13.87 -10.79 8.99
CA SER A 51 13.28 -10.57 7.66
C SER A 51 12.82 -11.86 6.98
N SER A 52 13.43 -13.00 7.30
CA SER A 52 13.05 -14.30 6.71
C SER A 52 11.70 -14.77 7.27
N LYS A 53 11.50 -14.61 8.58
CA LYS A 53 10.25 -14.93 9.27
C LYS A 53 9.12 -13.99 8.90
N ILE A 54 9.42 -12.71 8.65
CA ILE A 54 8.41 -11.79 8.12
C ILE A 54 7.87 -12.30 6.78
N LYS A 55 8.73 -12.62 5.80
CA LYS A 55 8.23 -13.07 4.50
C LYS A 55 7.52 -14.41 4.55
N LEU A 56 7.96 -15.33 5.41
CA LEU A 56 7.34 -16.64 5.50
C LEU A 56 5.99 -16.58 6.23
N ASP A 57 6.01 -16.12 7.48
CA ASP A 57 4.89 -16.33 8.40
C ASP A 57 3.82 -15.24 8.19
N LEU A 58 4.24 -13.99 8.03
CA LEU A 58 3.30 -12.88 7.88
C LEU A 58 2.60 -12.90 6.52
N TYR A 59 3.32 -13.22 5.44
CA TYR A 59 2.70 -13.19 4.11
C TYR A 59 1.64 -14.29 4.01
N ALA A 60 1.91 -15.45 4.60
CA ALA A 60 0.93 -16.52 4.71
C ALA A 60 -0.29 -16.09 5.55
N GLU A 61 -0.05 -15.51 6.74
CA GLU A 61 -1.14 -15.02 7.61
C GLU A 61 -2.01 -13.96 6.90
N VAL A 62 -1.40 -12.98 6.24
CA VAL A 62 -2.11 -11.92 5.52
C VAL A 62 -2.83 -12.45 4.28
N ALA A 63 -2.24 -13.41 3.57
CA ALA A 63 -2.92 -14.04 2.45
C ALA A 63 -4.19 -14.75 2.90
N GLU A 64 -4.12 -15.54 3.99
CA GLU A 64 -5.30 -16.20 4.55
C GLU A 64 -6.32 -15.22 5.12
N LEU A 65 -5.88 -14.14 5.79
CA LEU A 65 -6.76 -13.07 6.25
C LEU A 65 -7.56 -12.46 5.09
N LEU A 66 -6.88 -12.09 4.01
CA LEU A 66 -7.53 -11.50 2.82
C LEU A 66 -8.44 -12.52 2.13
N LYS A 67 -8.05 -13.78 2.05
CA LYS A 67 -8.87 -14.86 1.48
C LYS A 67 -10.19 -15.04 2.21
N ASN A 68 -10.19 -14.86 3.54
CA ASN A 68 -11.37 -15.06 4.38
C ASN A 68 -12.21 -13.78 4.56
N THR A 69 -11.63 -12.60 4.31
CA THR A 69 -12.34 -11.33 4.48
C THR A 69 -12.96 -10.81 3.19
N ILE A 70 -12.29 -11.00 2.06
CA ILE A 70 -12.68 -10.38 0.79
C ILE A 70 -13.79 -11.18 0.13
N THR A 71 -14.84 -10.47 -0.29
CA THR A 71 -15.98 -11.04 -1.01
C THR A 71 -16.17 -10.30 -2.34
N PRO A 72 -16.31 -11.01 -3.49
CA PRO A 72 -16.19 -12.46 -3.63
C PRO A 72 -14.78 -12.97 -3.34
N LYS A 73 -14.68 -14.25 -2.99
CA LYS A 73 -13.42 -14.86 -2.52
C LYS A 73 -12.31 -14.68 -3.56
N PRO A 74 -11.10 -14.25 -3.19
CA PRO A 74 -10.00 -14.17 -4.15
C PRO A 74 -9.57 -15.56 -4.63
N SER A 75 -9.49 -15.72 -5.96
CA SER A 75 -8.91 -16.89 -6.63
C SER A 75 -7.37 -16.84 -6.66
N TYR A 76 -6.80 -15.64 -6.53
CA TYR A 76 -5.36 -15.41 -6.45
C TYR A 76 -5.05 -14.31 -5.44
N ILE A 77 -4.04 -14.56 -4.60
CA ILE A 77 -3.52 -13.61 -3.62
C ILE A 77 -2.00 -13.64 -3.67
N LYS A 78 -1.38 -12.49 -3.93
CA LYS A 78 0.07 -12.32 -3.81
C LYS A 78 0.38 -11.14 -2.91
N VAL A 79 1.01 -11.42 -1.77
CA VAL A 79 1.62 -10.40 -0.92
C VAL A 79 2.95 -10.01 -1.54
N VAL A 80 3.07 -8.77 -2.02
CA VAL A 80 4.19 -8.36 -2.89
C VAL A 80 5.28 -7.60 -2.14
N SER A 81 4.94 -6.90 -1.07
CA SER A 81 5.89 -6.14 -0.26
C SER A 81 5.33 -5.89 1.13
N HIS A 82 6.24 -5.67 2.08
CA HIS A 82 5.91 -5.13 3.39
C HIS A 82 6.78 -3.91 3.70
N THR A 83 6.30 -3.07 4.61
CA THR A 83 7.08 -1.97 5.18
C THR A 83 6.83 -1.93 6.68
N ILE A 84 7.92 -1.90 7.46
CA ILE A 84 7.89 -1.73 8.91
C ILE A 84 8.44 -0.34 9.22
N ARG A 85 7.70 0.47 10.00
CA ARG A 85 8.29 1.71 10.55
C ARG A 85 9.22 1.39 11.70
N SER A 86 10.50 1.37 11.38
CA SER A 86 11.55 1.61 12.35
C SER A 86 11.93 3.10 12.35
N SER A 87 12.49 3.56 13.46
CA SER A 87 13.29 4.78 13.44
C SER A 87 14.68 4.44 12.88
N LEU A 88 15.02 5.05 11.74
CA LEU A 88 16.37 5.24 11.18
C LEU A 88 17.20 4.04 10.69
N THR A 89 16.96 2.78 11.10
CA THR A 89 17.96 1.70 10.85
C THR A 89 17.52 0.50 10.02
N ASP A 90 16.31 0.49 9.46
CA ASP A 90 15.86 -0.68 8.67
C ASP A 90 16.30 -0.59 7.19
N LEU A 91 17.48 -1.14 6.91
CA LEU A 91 18.09 -1.22 5.57
C LEU A 91 17.43 -2.28 4.67
N ASN A 92 16.55 -3.13 5.20
CA ASN A 92 15.90 -4.22 4.45
C ASN A 92 14.50 -3.85 3.91
N SER A 93 14.00 -2.67 4.24
CA SER A 93 12.83 -2.07 3.58
C SER A 93 13.09 -1.95 2.07
N GLU A 94 12.17 -2.46 1.24
CA GLU A 94 12.16 -2.16 -0.21
C GLU A 94 12.08 -0.65 -0.50
N TYR A 95 11.68 0.13 0.51
CA TYR A 95 11.52 1.58 0.48
C TYR A 95 12.60 2.23 1.34
N THR A 96 13.68 2.63 0.67
CA THR A 96 14.87 3.26 1.26
C THR A 96 14.57 4.62 1.90
N GLY A 97 14.98 4.80 3.16
CA GLY A 97 15.74 5.99 3.56
C GLY A 97 15.00 7.25 4.05
N MET A 98 13.71 7.23 4.37
CA MET A 98 13.06 8.43 4.97
C MET A 98 12.33 8.15 6.30
N PRO A 99 12.83 8.71 7.42
CA PRO A 99 12.27 8.46 8.75
C PRO A 99 11.00 9.30 9.00
N GLY A 100 9.81 8.70 8.94
CA GLY A 100 8.58 9.31 9.49
C GLY A 100 7.29 9.10 8.70
N PRO A 101 6.12 9.38 9.33
CA PRO A 101 4.80 9.23 8.73
C PRO A 101 4.58 10.18 7.56
N ALA A 102 3.82 9.74 6.55
CA ALA A 102 3.29 10.65 5.54
C ALA A 102 2.42 11.72 6.22
N ARG A 103 2.61 12.98 5.85
CA ARG A 103 1.90 14.15 6.42
C ARG A 103 0.85 14.73 5.48
N ALA A 104 0.81 14.26 4.24
CA ALA A 104 -0.17 14.63 3.24
C ALA A 104 -1.05 13.43 2.88
N ALA A 105 -2.33 13.70 2.64
CA ALA A 105 -3.23 12.71 2.07
C ALA A 105 -2.75 12.34 0.67
N HIS A 106 -2.71 11.04 0.37
CA HIS A 106 -2.28 10.55 -0.92
C HIS A 106 -3.00 9.24 -1.26
N LEU A 107 -3.09 9.01 -2.56
CA LEU A 107 -3.28 7.69 -3.10
C LEU A 107 -1.93 7.14 -3.53
N ASP A 108 -1.84 5.84 -3.39
CA ASP A 108 -0.65 5.06 -3.66
C ASP A 108 -0.39 4.91 -5.16
N HIS A 109 -1.46 4.66 -5.90
CA HIS A 109 -1.41 4.39 -7.32
C HIS A 109 -2.39 5.26 -8.09
N THR A 110 -1.94 5.72 -9.25
CA THR A 110 -2.85 6.09 -10.34
C THR A 110 -3.36 4.82 -11.03
N PRO A 111 -4.45 4.87 -11.83
CA PRO A 111 -4.88 3.71 -12.60
C PRO A 111 -3.80 3.12 -13.52
N VAL A 112 -2.97 3.97 -14.12
CA VAL A 112 -1.86 3.56 -14.98
C VAL A 112 -0.74 2.94 -14.14
N GLY A 113 -0.39 3.58 -13.02
CA GLY A 113 0.59 3.09 -12.06
C GLY A 113 0.23 1.73 -11.46
N ALA A 114 -1.04 1.53 -11.11
CA ALA A 114 -1.53 0.27 -10.58
C ALA A 114 -1.34 -0.88 -11.59
N LYS A 115 -1.69 -0.66 -12.87
CA LYS A 115 -1.51 -1.66 -13.94
C LYS A 115 -0.04 -2.00 -14.13
N LYS A 116 0.83 -1.00 -14.18
CA LYS A 116 2.26 -1.24 -14.33
C LYS A 116 2.83 -1.98 -13.12
N TYR A 117 2.46 -1.57 -11.91
CA TYR A 117 2.87 -2.24 -10.67
C TYR A 117 2.39 -3.70 -10.62
N PHE A 118 1.17 -3.97 -11.10
CA PHE A 118 0.65 -5.32 -11.25
C PHE A 118 1.56 -6.17 -12.15
N HIS A 119 1.90 -5.69 -13.34
CA HIS A 119 2.77 -6.43 -14.27
C HIS A 119 4.21 -6.59 -13.77
N GLU A 120 4.71 -5.66 -12.96
CA GLU A 120 6.02 -5.76 -12.33
C GLU A 120 6.05 -6.82 -11.21
N LYS A 121 4.93 -7.02 -10.51
CA LYS A 121 4.90 -7.86 -9.31
C LYS A 121 4.26 -9.22 -9.53
N VAL A 122 3.41 -9.41 -10.53
CA VAL A 122 2.81 -10.70 -10.88
C VAL A 122 3.75 -11.46 -11.83
N PRO A 123 3.98 -12.78 -11.64
CA PRO A 123 4.83 -13.55 -12.55
C PRO A 123 4.31 -13.47 -13.99
N HIS A 124 5.23 -13.43 -14.97
CA HIS A 124 4.90 -13.19 -16.38
C HIS A 124 3.93 -14.23 -16.94
N GLU A 125 4.07 -15.49 -16.52
CA GLU A 125 3.19 -16.61 -16.90
C GLU A 125 1.73 -16.42 -16.49
N ASP A 126 1.48 -15.73 -15.38
CA ASP A 126 0.14 -15.49 -14.85
C ASP A 126 -0.40 -14.10 -15.20
N ALA A 127 0.48 -13.13 -15.47
CA ALA A 127 0.14 -11.73 -15.58
C ALA A 127 -0.91 -11.45 -16.67
N SER A 128 -0.76 -12.03 -17.86
CA SER A 128 -1.71 -11.80 -18.97
C SER A 128 -3.12 -12.31 -18.64
N ARG A 129 -3.22 -13.49 -18.00
CA ARG A 129 -4.50 -14.09 -17.61
C ARG A 129 -5.15 -13.31 -16.46
N LEU A 130 -4.38 -13.03 -15.41
CA LEU A 130 -4.88 -12.34 -14.21
C LEU A 130 -5.22 -10.87 -14.50
N ALA A 131 -4.51 -10.21 -15.43
CA ALA A 131 -4.81 -8.82 -15.81
C ALA A 131 -6.17 -8.64 -16.51
N GLN A 132 -6.70 -9.71 -17.11
CA GLN A 132 -8.02 -9.72 -17.74
C GLN A 132 -9.16 -9.91 -16.72
N MET A 133 -8.84 -10.37 -15.52
CA MET A 133 -9.81 -10.53 -14.44
C MET A 133 -9.97 -9.23 -13.66
N ARG A 134 -11.01 -9.14 -12.81
CA ARG A 134 -11.06 -8.08 -11.81
C ARG A 134 -9.88 -8.27 -10.86
N TRP A 135 -9.17 -7.21 -10.52
CA TRP A 135 -8.13 -7.27 -9.51
C TRP A 135 -8.06 -5.97 -8.71
N ALA A 136 -7.50 -6.08 -7.52
CA ALA A 136 -7.30 -4.95 -6.61
C ALA A 136 -5.92 -5.04 -5.97
N ILE A 137 -5.35 -3.86 -5.68
CA ILE A 137 -4.19 -3.74 -4.82
C ILE A 137 -4.71 -3.31 -3.45
N ILE A 138 -4.57 -4.17 -2.44
CA ILE A 138 -5.05 -3.93 -1.08
C ILE A 138 -3.87 -3.71 -0.14
N ASN A 139 -4.02 -2.68 0.70
CA ASN A 139 -3.15 -2.46 1.83
C ASN A 139 -3.72 -3.08 3.09
N VAL A 140 -2.94 -3.91 3.76
CA VAL A 140 -3.22 -4.36 5.12
C VAL A 140 -2.36 -3.55 6.09
N TRP A 141 -3.03 -2.86 6.99
CA TRP A 141 -2.44 -2.00 8.01
C TRP A 141 -2.54 -2.68 9.38
N ARG A 142 -1.44 -3.24 9.87
CA ARG A 142 -1.39 -3.90 11.19
C ARG A 142 -0.59 -3.07 12.22
N PRO A 143 -1.19 -2.63 13.34
CA PRO A 143 -0.42 -2.09 14.46
C PRO A 143 0.39 -3.21 15.12
N LEU A 144 1.69 -2.95 15.37
CA LEU A 144 2.58 -3.90 16.06
C LEU A 144 2.59 -3.72 17.58
N LYS A 145 2.10 -2.57 18.06
CA LYS A 145 1.93 -2.18 19.46
C LYS A 145 0.90 -1.05 19.54
N ALA A 146 0.45 -0.73 20.76
CA ALA A 146 -0.45 0.40 20.98
C ALA A 146 0.13 1.70 20.38
N ILE A 147 -0.67 2.37 19.55
CA ILE A 147 -0.27 3.60 18.85
C ILE A 147 -0.63 4.82 19.70
N LYS A 148 0.41 5.53 20.17
CA LYS A 148 0.25 6.73 21.02
C LYS A 148 0.45 8.06 20.27
N ARG A 149 0.98 8.01 19.04
CA ARG A 149 1.27 9.19 18.21
C ARG A 149 1.22 8.83 16.74
N ASP A 150 0.77 9.76 15.92
CA ASP A 150 0.62 9.62 14.47
C ASP A 150 -0.26 8.40 14.11
N PRO A 151 -1.53 8.33 14.60
CA PRO A 151 -2.44 7.26 14.23
C PRO A 151 -2.71 7.27 12.71
N LEU A 152 -3.05 6.11 12.17
CA LEU A 152 -3.49 6.02 10.78
C LEU A 152 -4.80 6.80 10.64
N ALA A 153 -4.83 7.71 9.67
CA ALA A 153 -6.04 8.35 9.18
C ALA A 153 -6.26 7.90 7.74
N VAL A 154 -7.49 7.54 7.41
CA VAL A 154 -7.92 7.17 6.06
C VAL A 154 -9.03 8.11 5.63
N CYS A 155 -9.14 8.34 4.33
CA CYS A 155 -10.23 9.12 3.74
C CYS A 155 -11.32 8.15 3.27
N ASP A 156 -12.59 8.52 3.48
CA ASP A 156 -13.72 7.78 2.93
C ASP A 156 -13.78 7.97 1.42
N GLY A 157 -13.44 6.90 0.69
CA GLY A 157 -13.41 6.90 -0.76
C GLY A 157 -14.77 7.22 -1.40
N SER A 158 -15.88 6.97 -0.70
CA SER A 158 -17.23 7.32 -1.21
C SER A 158 -17.46 8.83 -1.29
N THR A 159 -16.65 9.63 -0.61
CA THR A 159 -16.75 11.10 -0.60
C THR A 159 -15.84 11.78 -1.61
N LEU A 160 -14.89 11.04 -2.22
CA LEU A 160 -13.92 11.56 -3.17
C LEU A 160 -14.57 11.87 -4.52
N ARG A 161 -14.27 13.05 -5.06
CA ARG A 161 -14.67 13.48 -6.40
C ARG A 161 -13.48 13.42 -7.34
N PRO A 162 -13.67 13.20 -8.65
CA PRO A 162 -12.57 13.18 -9.61
C PRO A 162 -11.66 14.43 -9.57
N GLY A 163 -12.21 15.61 -9.25
CA GLY A 163 -11.46 16.86 -9.13
C GLY A 163 -10.61 16.98 -7.85
N ASP A 164 -10.79 16.11 -6.87
CA ASP A 164 -9.99 16.08 -5.63
C ASP A 164 -8.63 15.40 -5.85
N LEU A 165 -8.47 14.67 -6.97
CA LEU A 165 -7.29 13.89 -7.28
C LEU A 165 -6.34 14.66 -8.19
N LEU A 166 -5.11 14.86 -7.70
CA LEU A 166 -4.03 15.47 -8.48
C LEU A 166 -3.00 14.40 -8.83
N PRO A 167 -2.78 14.11 -10.13
CA PRO A 167 -1.75 13.17 -10.53
C PRO A 167 -0.37 13.76 -10.23
N ILE A 168 0.49 12.97 -9.58
CA ILE A 168 1.87 13.34 -9.29
C ILE A 168 2.79 12.29 -9.90
N GLN A 169 3.71 12.73 -10.74
CA GLN A 169 4.77 11.89 -11.27
C GLN A 169 5.95 11.84 -10.31
N MET A 170 6.46 10.64 -10.09
CA MET A 170 7.55 10.37 -9.16
C MET A 170 8.66 9.64 -9.89
N ASP A 171 9.86 10.22 -9.86
CA ASP A 171 11.05 9.63 -10.47
C ASP A 171 11.84 8.83 -9.42
N TYR A 172 11.98 7.53 -9.66
CA TYR A 172 12.72 6.60 -8.82
C TYR A 172 14.12 6.28 -9.34
N SER A 173 14.54 6.87 -10.46
CA SER A 173 15.88 6.66 -11.05
C SER A 173 17.01 6.98 -10.06
N SER A 174 16.77 7.91 -9.14
CA SER A 174 17.73 8.30 -8.10
C SER A 174 17.67 7.47 -6.81
N ASN A 175 16.76 6.49 -6.70
CA ASN A 175 16.63 5.63 -5.52
C ASN A 175 17.88 4.73 -5.38
N ALA A 176 18.47 4.67 -4.18
CA ALA A 176 19.67 3.90 -3.87
C ALA A 176 19.56 2.41 -4.25
N ARG A 177 18.36 1.82 -4.18
CA ARG A 177 18.10 0.43 -4.59
C ARG A 177 17.99 0.27 -6.12
N ALA A 178 17.44 1.24 -6.84
CA ALA A 178 17.44 1.26 -8.31
C ALA A 178 18.86 1.36 -8.86
N LYS A 179 19.73 2.13 -8.19
CA LYS A 179 21.17 2.19 -8.47
C LYS A 179 21.88 0.87 -8.15
N ALA A 180 21.55 0.21 -7.04
CA ALA A 180 22.14 -1.08 -6.65
C ALA A 180 21.74 -2.24 -7.58
N LEU A 181 20.59 -2.14 -8.28
CA LEU A 181 20.11 -3.13 -9.25
C LEU A 181 20.58 -2.86 -10.71
N GLY A 182 21.54 -1.96 -10.90
CA GLY A 182 22.25 -1.82 -12.16
C GLY A 182 21.52 -1.10 -13.28
N GLY A 183 20.80 -0.01 -12.97
CA GLY A 183 20.46 1.12 -13.88
C GLY A 183 19.54 0.86 -15.08
N GLU A 184 19.68 -0.28 -15.77
CA GLU A 184 18.95 -0.63 -16.99
C GLU A 184 17.96 -1.79 -16.80
N LYS A 185 18.11 -2.59 -15.73
CA LYS A 185 17.15 -3.66 -15.37
C LYS A 185 16.30 -3.37 -14.13
N GLY A 186 16.45 -2.18 -13.53
CA GLY A 186 15.85 -1.82 -12.25
C GLY A 186 14.76 -0.76 -12.39
N LEU A 187 13.52 -1.10 -11.98
CA LEU A 187 12.39 -0.18 -11.77
C LEU A 187 12.25 0.92 -12.84
N THR A 188 11.64 0.58 -13.97
CA THR A 188 11.26 1.60 -14.94
C THR A 188 10.16 2.47 -14.34
N THR A 189 10.26 3.79 -14.50
CA THR A 189 9.35 4.84 -14.01
C THR A 189 7.89 4.39 -13.97
N THR A 190 7.39 3.99 -12.81
CA THR A 190 5.97 3.75 -12.56
C THR A 190 5.31 5.10 -12.29
N GLU A 191 4.20 5.41 -12.98
CA GLU A 191 3.41 6.61 -12.67
C GLU A 191 2.68 6.43 -11.33
N GLY A 192 3.32 6.87 -10.26
CA GLY A 192 2.89 6.77 -8.84
C GLY A 192 4.05 6.17 -8.05
N TRP A 193 4.56 6.75 -6.95
CA TRP A 193 3.88 6.99 -5.66
C TRP A 193 4.43 8.18 -4.85
N MET A 194 3.64 8.73 -3.91
CA MET A 194 4.13 9.66 -2.89
C MET A 194 4.82 8.95 -1.69
N LYS A 195 5.79 9.64 -1.08
CA LYS A 195 6.72 9.15 -0.05
C LYS A 195 6.14 9.10 1.37
N GLY A 196 6.59 8.14 2.19
CA GLY A 196 6.66 8.23 3.67
C GLY A 196 6.19 6.98 4.44
N VAL A 197 6.86 6.63 5.54
CA VAL A 197 6.80 5.33 6.24
C VAL A 197 5.93 5.38 7.52
N TRP A 198 5.17 4.33 7.83
CA TRP A 198 3.98 4.34 8.70
C TRP A 198 4.10 3.49 9.97
N ARG A 199 3.52 3.84 11.16
CA ARG A 199 3.72 3.05 12.43
C ARG A 199 2.77 1.87 12.50
N CYS A 200 2.75 1.17 11.39
CA CYS A 200 1.79 0.18 11.02
C CYS A 200 2.53 -0.63 9.96
N MET A 201 2.51 -1.94 10.10
CA MET A 201 3.03 -2.77 9.04
C MET A 201 2.06 -2.64 7.87
N ARG A 202 2.58 -2.15 6.75
CA ARG A 202 1.83 -2.08 5.50
C ARG A 202 2.17 -3.31 4.70
N LEU A 203 1.20 -4.14 4.38
CA LEU A 203 1.37 -5.18 3.37
C LEU A 203 0.56 -4.83 2.14
N LEU A 204 1.22 -4.84 1.00
CA LEU A 204 0.57 -4.63 -0.28
C LEU A 204 0.27 -6.01 -0.87
N SER A 205 -0.98 -6.21 -1.24
CA SER A 205 -1.46 -7.48 -1.76
C SER A 205 -2.20 -7.25 -3.06
N ILE A 206 -1.91 -8.07 -4.08
CA ILE A 206 -2.71 -8.12 -5.30
C ILE A 206 -3.72 -9.25 -5.13
N LEU A 207 -4.99 -8.92 -5.33
CA LEU A 207 -6.12 -9.84 -5.23
C LEU A 207 -6.83 -9.92 -6.57
N VAL A 208 -7.24 -11.13 -6.95
CA VAL A 208 -8.11 -11.37 -8.10
C VAL A 208 -9.34 -12.12 -7.60
N PRO A 209 -10.55 -11.50 -7.55
CA PRO A 209 -11.75 -12.18 -7.11
C PRO A 209 -12.12 -13.35 -8.03
N GLU A 210 -12.79 -14.35 -7.49
CA GLU A 210 -13.42 -15.42 -8.24
C GLU A 210 -14.52 -14.82 -9.12
N THR A 211 -14.47 -15.10 -10.42
CA THR A 211 -15.50 -14.67 -11.36
C THR A 211 -16.76 -15.49 -11.13
N GLU A 212 -17.89 -14.86 -10.81
CA GLU A 212 -19.19 -15.47 -11.09
C GLU A 212 -19.24 -15.75 -12.60
N ARG A 213 -19.46 -17.02 -12.98
CA ARG A 213 -19.75 -17.40 -14.35
C ARG A 213 -21.19 -17.04 -14.70
#